data_AF-A0AAU7G995-F1
#
_entry.id   AF-A0AAU7G995-F1
#
_cell.length_a   1.000
_cell.length_b   1.000
_cell.length_c   1.000
_cell.angle_alpha   90.00
_cell.angle_beta   90.00
_cell.angle_gamma   90.00
#
_symmetry.space_group_name_H-M   'P 1'
#
loop_
_entity.id
_entity.type
_entity.pdbx_description
1 polymer ?
#
loop_
_entity_poly.entity_id
_entity_poly.type
_entity_poly.pdbx_seq_one_letter_code
_entity_poly.pdbx_strand_id
1 'polypeptide(L)'
;MSSADHQTVRILEGRFVLERAADAPVTADADVLATVNGPDGGAVMRRTDTAEDTWVALWNGDAAHPPDATGMLAAIVAPLAAGAIAVWVAASFDGDIVLVPAARLDEACDLLRNAGHRIDG
;
A
#
# COMPACT_ATOMS: atom_id res chain seq x y z
N MET A 1 -21.93 -10.24 -6.57
CA MET A 1 -21.03 -9.40 -5.77
C MET A 1 -19.80 -10.25 -5.50
N SER A 2 -18.64 -9.81 -5.98
CA SER A 2 -17.38 -10.52 -5.81
C SER A 2 -16.87 -10.34 -4.39
N SER A 3 -16.10 -11.29 -3.87
CA SER A 3 -15.37 -11.10 -2.60
C SER A 3 -14.44 -9.88 -2.65
N ALA A 4 -14.02 -9.46 -3.85
CA ALA A 4 -13.20 -8.28 -4.07
C ALA A 4 -13.92 -6.96 -3.70
N ASP A 5 -15.25 -6.91 -3.82
CA ASP A 5 -16.04 -5.68 -3.65
C ASP A 5 -16.14 -5.23 -2.18
N HIS A 6 -15.79 -6.12 -1.23
CA HIS A 6 -15.96 -5.90 0.22
C HIS A 6 -14.76 -6.38 1.04
N GLN A 7 -13.58 -5.88 0.70
CA GLN A 7 -12.36 -6.14 1.47
C GLN A 7 -12.29 -5.37 2.80
N THR A 8 -11.61 -5.96 3.78
CA THR A 8 -11.16 -5.25 4.99
C THR A 8 -9.76 -4.73 4.76
N VAL A 9 -9.54 -3.45 4.99
CA VAL A 9 -8.28 -2.76 4.75
C VAL A 9 -7.83 -2.12 6.05
N ARG A 10 -6.74 -2.61 6.62
CA ARG A 10 -6.14 -2.07 7.85
C ARG A 10 -5.15 -0.97 7.53
N ILE A 11 -5.23 0.13 8.27
CA ILE A 11 -4.21 1.19 8.28
C ILE A 11 -3.06 0.69 9.15
N LEU A 12 -1.86 0.62 8.58
CA LEU A 12 -0.67 0.24 9.33
C LEU A 12 -0.10 1.46 10.08
N GLU A 13 0.39 1.22 11.29
CA GLU A 13 1.07 2.24 12.08
C GLU A 13 2.38 2.70 11.40
N GLY A 14 2.70 3.98 11.59
CA GLY A 14 3.91 4.59 11.06
C GLY A 14 3.69 5.42 9.80
N ARG A 15 4.81 5.94 9.30
CA ARG A 15 4.90 6.75 8.09
C ARG A 15 6.08 6.25 7.28
N PHE A 16 5.99 6.36 5.96
CA PHE A 16 6.96 5.78 5.05
C PHE A 16 7.43 6.79 4.00
N VAL A 17 8.62 6.60 3.47
CA VAL A 17 9.18 7.35 2.35
C VAL A 17 9.65 6.39 1.27
N LEU A 18 9.47 6.81 0.02
CA LEU A 18 9.99 6.10 -1.15
C LEU A 18 11.37 6.65 -1.49
N GLU A 19 12.38 5.80 -1.43
CA GLU A 19 13.76 6.12 -1.73
C GLU A 19 14.26 5.32 -2.93
N ARG A 20 15.20 5.89 -3.69
CA ARG A 20 15.92 5.13 -4.72
C ARG A 20 16.90 4.18 -4.02
N ALA A 21 16.87 2.90 -4.37
CA ALA A 21 17.87 1.97 -3.85
C ALA A 21 19.26 2.32 -4.42
N ALA A 22 20.30 2.14 -3.62
CA ALA A 22 21.66 2.21 -4.13
C ALA A 22 21.97 0.96 -4.96
N ASP A 23 23.04 0.98 -5.77
CA ASP A 23 23.47 -0.17 -6.57
C ASP A 23 23.86 -1.41 -5.72
N ALA A 24 24.03 -1.22 -4.40
CA ALA A 24 24.27 -2.30 -3.45
C ALA A 24 22.96 -2.90 -2.93
N PRO A 25 22.90 -4.21 -2.67
CA PRO A 25 21.71 -4.85 -2.11
C PRO A 25 21.26 -4.15 -0.82
N VAL A 26 19.99 -3.74 -0.80
CA VAL A 26 19.36 -3.18 0.40
C VAL A 26 19.27 -4.30 1.43
N THR A 27 19.94 -4.10 2.56
CA THR A 27 19.85 -5.06 3.67
C THR A 27 18.50 -4.91 4.33
N ALA A 28 17.80 -6.02 4.53
CA ALA A 28 16.56 -6.04 5.29
C ALA A 28 16.86 -5.61 6.73
N ASP A 29 16.26 -4.52 7.17
CA ASP A 29 16.24 -4.07 8.56
C ASP A 29 14.79 -3.79 8.97
N ALA A 30 14.57 -3.40 10.24
CA ALA A 30 13.23 -3.21 10.79
C ALA A 30 12.44 -2.05 10.15
N ASP A 31 13.12 -1.13 9.48
CA ASP A 31 12.49 0.04 8.86
C ASP A 31 12.17 -0.19 7.38
N VAL A 32 12.71 -1.23 6.74
CA VAL A 32 12.38 -1.56 5.34
C VAL A 32 11.05 -2.29 5.27
N LEU A 33 10.05 -1.66 4.62
CA LEU A 33 8.76 -2.29 4.34
C LEU A 33 8.80 -3.13 3.06
N ALA A 34 9.40 -2.61 1.99
CA ALA A 34 9.48 -3.29 0.71
C ALA A 34 10.66 -2.80 -0.13
N THR A 35 11.26 -3.71 -0.90
CA THR A 35 12.35 -3.42 -1.85
C THR A 35 11.97 -3.96 -3.22
N VAL A 36 12.17 -3.14 -4.26
CA VAL A 36 12.02 -3.53 -5.66
C VAL A 36 13.37 -3.42 -6.34
N ASN A 37 13.89 -4.54 -6.84
CA ASN A 37 15.08 -4.56 -7.69
C ASN A 37 14.66 -4.36 -9.15
N GLY A 38 14.60 -3.09 -9.56
CA GLY A 38 14.23 -2.68 -10.90
C GLY A 38 15.43 -2.60 -11.85
N PRO A 39 15.19 -2.53 -13.17
CA PRO A 39 16.25 -2.37 -14.17
C PRO A 39 16.98 -1.01 -14.09
N ASP A 40 16.49 -0.07 -13.28
CA ASP A 40 16.94 1.33 -13.18
C ASP A 40 17.52 1.71 -11.80
N GLY A 41 18.00 0.71 -11.04
CA GLY A 41 18.66 0.93 -9.73
C GLY A 41 17.76 0.70 -8.52
N GLY A 42 16.49 0.32 -8.72
CA GLY A 42 15.61 -0.15 -7.64
C GLY A 42 15.01 0.92 -6.73
N ALA A 43 14.12 0.48 -5.86
CA ALA A 43 13.31 1.33 -4.99
C ALA A 43 13.12 0.68 -3.61
N VAL A 44 13.09 1.50 -2.56
CA VAL A 44 12.86 1.06 -1.17
C VAL A 44 11.75 1.91 -0.56
N MET A 45 10.77 1.24 0.05
CA MET A 45 9.80 1.88 0.91
C MET A 45 10.27 1.70 2.36
N ARG A 46 10.61 2.81 3.04
CA ARG A 46 11.23 2.79 4.37
C ARG A 46 10.43 3.59 5.37
N ARG A 47 10.30 3.09 6.60
CA ARG A 47 9.67 3.78 7.72
C ARG A 47 10.49 5.02 8.09
N THR A 48 9.79 6.10 8.45
CA THR A 48 10.40 7.33 8.95
C THR A 48 9.44 8.05 9.89
N ASP A 49 9.99 8.77 10.86
CA ASP A 49 9.21 9.60 11.78
C ASP A 49 9.45 11.11 11.56
N THR A 50 10.29 11.49 10.59
CA THR A 50 10.81 12.87 10.47
C THR A 50 10.54 13.55 9.13
N ALA A 51 10.05 12.83 8.13
CA ALA A 51 9.79 13.41 6.80
C ALA A 51 8.41 14.09 6.72
N GLU A 52 8.31 15.15 5.92
CA GLU A 52 7.05 15.88 5.69
C GLU A 52 6.20 15.20 4.62
N ASP A 53 6.80 14.79 3.50
CA ASP A 53 6.13 14.13 2.37
C ASP A 53 6.10 12.60 2.52
N THR A 54 5.33 12.14 3.51
CA THR A 54 5.24 10.72 3.86
C THR A 54 4.06 9.99 3.23
N TRP A 55 4.14 8.66 3.27
CA TRP A 55 3.13 7.71 2.85
C TRP A 55 2.57 6.96 4.06
N VAL A 56 1.34 6.48 3.94
CA VAL A 56 0.67 5.59 4.89
C VAL A 56 0.35 4.29 4.18
N ALA A 57 0.65 3.16 4.83
CA ALA A 57 0.40 1.85 4.28
C ALA A 57 -0.98 1.32 4.68
N LEU A 58 -1.70 0.81 3.68
CA LEU A 58 -2.97 0.13 3.79
C LEU A 58 -2.76 -1.35 3.46
N TRP A 59 -3.32 -2.25 4.27
CA TRP A 59 -3.10 -3.70 4.18
C TRP A 59 -4.42 -4.46 4.06
N ASN A 60 -4.57 -5.31 3.04
CA ASN A 60 -5.79 -6.10 2.82
C ASN A 60 -5.64 -7.60 3.16
N GLY A 61 -4.52 -8.04 3.74
CA GLY A 61 -4.22 -9.47 3.94
C GLY A 61 -4.54 -10.02 5.33
N ASP A 62 -5.22 -9.27 6.22
CA ASP A 62 -5.68 -9.82 7.51
C ASP A 62 -6.71 -10.94 7.32
N ALA A 63 -7.46 -10.89 6.21
CA ALA A 63 -8.21 -12.02 5.68
C ALA A 63 -7.49 -12.53 4.44
N ALA A 64 -6.52 -13.42 4.65
CA ALA A 64 -5.65 -13.95 3.60
C ALA A 64 -6.48 -14.45 2.40
N HIS A 65 -6.04 -14.06 1.21
CA HIS A 65 -6.61 -14.50 -0.06
C HIS A 65 -5.52 -15.17 -0.90
N PRO A 66 -5.88 -16.15 -1.76
CA PRO A 66 -4.92 -16.79 -2.63
C PRO A 66 -4.17 -15.76 -3.50
N PRO A 67 -2.87 -15.91 -3.77
CA PRO A 67 -2.12 -14.98 -4.62
C PRO A 67 -2.67 -14.85 -6.06
N ASP A 68 -3.44 -15.84 -6.52
CA ASP A 68 -4.11 -15.87 -7.82
C ASP A 68 -5.56 -15.33 -7.76
N ALA A 69 -6.01 -14.83 -6.61
CA ALA A 69 -7.30 -14.18 -6.46
C ALA A 69 -7.34 -12.87 -7.28
N THR A 70 -7.91 -12.97 -8.47
CA THR A 70 -7.97 -11.84 -9.41
C THR A 70 -8.92 -10.76 -8.91
N GLY A 71 -8.52 -9.49 -9.09
CA GLY A 71 -9.38 -8.34 -8.85
C GLY A 71 -9.32 -7.75 -7.45
N MET A 72 -8.65 -8.40 -6.49
CA MET A 72 -8.52 -7.90 -5.11
C MET A 72 -7.81 -6.55 -5.07
N LEU A 73 -6.58 -6.47 -5.58
CA LEU A 73 -5.84 -5.19 -5.67
C LEU A 73 -6.57 -4.16 -6.55
N ALA A 74 -7.16 -4.60 -7.67
CA ALA A 74 -7.85 -3.70 -8.59
C ALA A 74 -9.06 -3.01 -7.93
N ALA A 75 -9.80 -3.73 -7.08
CA ALA A 75 -10.93 -3.15 -6.35
C ALA A 75 -10.50 -2.06 -5.37
N ILE A 76 -9.27 -2.11 -4.83
CA ILE A 76 -8.70 -1.05 -3.98
C ILE A 76 -8.14 0.10 -4.82
N VAL A 77 -7.37 -0.19 -5.87
CA VAL A 77 -6.67 0.85 -6.67
C VAL A 77 -7.64 1.66 -7.53
N ALA A 78 -8.69 1.05 -8.08
CA ALA A 78 -9.64 1.73 -8.95
C ALA A 78 -10.34 2.95 -8.32
N PRO A 79 -10.93 2.87 -7.11
CA PRO A 79 -11.54 4.04 -6.46
C PRO A 79 -10.50 5.11 -6.07
N LEU A 80 -9.29 4.72 -5.66
CA LEU A 80 -8.21 5.66 -5.38
C LEU A 80 -7.79 6.43 -6.64
N ALA A 81 -7.64 5.73 -7.76
CA ALA A 81 -7.34 6.34 -9.06
C ALA A 81 -8.47 7.27 -9.53
N ALA A 82 -9.74 6.90 -9.31
CA ALA A 82 -10.89 7.75 -9.63
C ALA A 82 -10.89 9.07 -8.82
N GLY A 83 -10.36 9.06 -7.59
CA GLY A 83 -10.10 10.24 -6.78
C GLY A 83 -8.75 10.92 -7.05
N ALA A 84 -8.02 10.51 -8.08
CA ALA A 84 -6.68 10.99 -8.41
C ALA A 84 -5.67 10.86 -7.25
N ILE A 85 -5.84 9.87 -6.37
CA ILE A 85 -4.90 9.55 -5.29
C ILE A 85 -3.76 8.72 -5.88
N ALA A 86 -2.53 9.23 -5.74
CA ALA A 86 -1.34 8.48 -6.11
C ALA A 86 -1.20 7.24 -5.22
N VAL A 87 -0.77 6.13 -5.81
CA VAL A 87 -0.53 4.88 -5.08
C VAL A 87 0.85 4.33 -5.38
N TRP A 88 1.47 3.72 -4.38
CA TRP A 88 2.58 2.80 -4.55
C TRP A 88 2.17 1.45 -3.97
N VAL A 89 2.42 0.36 -4.67
CA VAL A 89 1.89 -0.96 -4.29
C VAL A 89 2.99 -2.02 -4.25
N ALA A 90 2.89 -2.91 -3.26
CA ALA A 90 3.67 -4.14 -3.20
C ALA A 90 2.74 -5.30 -2.82
N ALA A 91 2.60 -6.26 -3.75
CA ALA A 91 1.91 -7.51 -3.47
C ALA A 91 2.82 -8.45 -2.66
N SER A 92 2.24 -9.17 -1.71
CA SER A 92 2.90 -10.19 -0.88
C SER A 92 2.13 -11.51 -0.97
N PHE A 93 2.51 -12.50 -0.17
CA PHE A 93 1.87 -13.81 -0.19
C PHE A 93 0.42 -13.76 0.33
N ASP A 94 0.17 -13.05 1.44
CA ASP A 94 -1.13 -13.04 2.10
C ASP A 94 -2.05 -11.91 1.63
N GLY A 95 -1.49 -10.93 0.93
CA GLY A 95 -2.22 -9.75 0.45
C GLY A 95 -1.31 -8.66 -0.09
N ASP A 96 -1.89 -7.50 -0.32
CA ASP A 96 -1.26 -6.34 -0.92
C ASP A 96 -1.07 -5.23 0.11
N ILE A 97 0.09 -4.56 0.02
CA ILE A 97 0.37 -3.30 0.70
C ILE A 97 0.15 -2.18 -0.32
N VAL A 98 -0.81 -1.30 -0.03
CA VAL A 98 -1.11 -0.11 -0.84
C VAL A 98 -0.74 1.12 -0.04
N LEU A 99 0.24 1.89 -0.52
CA LEU A 99 0.65 3.14 0.09
C LEU A 99 -0.03 4.33 -0.60
N VAL A 100 -0.57 5.24 0.21
CA VAL A 100 -1.14 6.52 -0.22
C VAL A 100 -0.41 7.69 0.46
N PRO A 101 -0.38 8.90 -0.14
CA PRO A 101 0.17 10.08 0.52
C PRO A 101 -0.52 10.33 1.87
N ALA A 102 0.26 10.53 2.93
CA ALA A 102 -0.26 10.70 4.28
C ALA A 102 -1.23 11.89 4.38
N ALA A 103 -0.95 12.97 3.65
CA ALA A 103 -1.80 14.16 3.57
C ALA A 103 -3.17 13.90 2.92
N ARG A 104 -3.36 12.76 2.23
CA ARG A 104 -4.61 12.38 1.56
C ARG A 104 -5.21 11.09 2.14
N LEU A 105 -4.77 10.66 3.33
CA LEU A 105 -5.25 9.43 3.95
C LEU A 105 -6.77 9.44 4.18
N ASP A 106 -7.32 10.53 4.72
CA ASP A 106 -8.76 10.61 5.01
C ASP A 106 -9.60 10.50 3.74
N GLU A 107 -9.19 11.22 2.68
CA GLU A 107 -9.80 11.14 1.36
C GLU A 107 -9.72 9.72 0.77
N ALA A 108 -8.57 9.05 0.90
CA ALA A 108 -8.39 7.67 0.47
C ALA A 108 -9.34 6.73 1.21
N CYS A 109 -9.46 6.87 2.53
CA CYS A 109 -10.36 6.06 3.35
C CYS A 109 -11.81 6.26 2.93
N ASP A 110 -12.23 7.49 2.65
CA ASP A 110 -13.60 7.78 2.24
C ASP A 110 -13.92 7.20 0.86
N LEU A 111 -13.00 7.30 -0.10
CA LEU A 111 -13.16 6.67 -1.42
C LEU A 111 -13.29 5.15 -1.30
N LEU A 112 -12.48 4.51 -0.46
CA LEU A 112 -12.53 3.07 -0.24
C LEU A 112 -13.82 2.62 0.47
N ARG A 113 -14.29 3.38 1.48
CA ARG A 113 -15.59 3.14 2.12
C ARG A 113 -16.74 3.28 1.13
N ASN A 114 -16.71 4.32 0.30
CA ASN A 114 -17.72 4.54 -0.74
C ASN A 114 -17.72 3.44 -1.81
N ALA A 115 -16.58 2.79 -2.03
CA ALA A 115 -16.45 1.62 -2.90
C ALA A 115 -16.94 0.30 -2.25
N GLY A 116 -17.27 0.31 -0.95
CA GLY A 116 -17.78 -0.86 -0.22
C GLY A 116 -16.78 -1.56 0.68
N HIS A 117 -15.56 -1.05 0.83
CA HIS A 117 -14.54 -1.60 1.72
C HIS A 117 -14.75 -1.19 3.17
N ARG A 118 -14.30 -2.05 4.10
CA ARG A 118 -14.20 -1.71 5.52
C ARG A 118 -12.78 -1.22 5.82
N ILE A 119 -12.66 -0.08 6.48
CA ILE A 119 -11.38 0.47 6.92
C ILE A 119 -11.23 0.24 8.43
N ASP A 120 -10.16 -0.46 8.82
CA ASP A 120 -9.78 -0.69 10.20
C ASP A 120 -8.55 0.18 10.51
N GLY A 121 -8.59 0.97 11.59
CA GLY A 121 -7.53 1.91 11.95
C GLY A 121 -7.39 2.08 13.44
#